data_AF-A0A2P5NJI2-F1
#
_entry.id   AF-A0A2P5NJI2-F1
#
_cell.length_a   1.000
_cell.length_b   1.000
_cell.length_c   1.000
_cell.angle_alpha   90.00
_cell.angle_beta   90.00
_cell.angle_gamma   90.00
#
_symmetry.space_group_name_H-M   'P 1'
#
loop_
_entity.id
_entity.type
_entity.pdbx_description
1 polymer ?
#
loop_
_entity_poly.entity_id
_entity_poly.type
_entity_poly.pdbx_seq_one_letter_code
_entity_poly.pdbx_strand_id
1 'polypeptide(L)'
;MSGHLVQISLPEDLAAEVSAAVERGEYASETDALLGAVEEWRAQRQVDAIGVEELRRLVREGIESGPGLFESFEDIRAEARRRFQGR
;
A
#
# COMPACT_ATOMS: atom_id res chain seq x y z
N MET A 1 11.87 4.88 20.24
CA MET A 1 10.44 4.56 20.01
C MET A 1 9.95 3.80 21.23
N SER A 2 8.77 4.14 21.77
CA SER A 2 8.20 3.37 22.88
C SER A 2 7.59 2.09 22.30
N GLY A 3 8.16 0.92 22.62
CA GLY A 3 7.58 -0.37 22.26
C GLY A 3 6.47 -0.76 23.23
N HIS A 4 5.40 -1.36 22.73
CA HIS A 4 4.37 -2.00 23.56
C HIS A 4 4.48 -3.51 23.37
N LEU A 5 4.61 -4.25 24.48
CA LEU A 5 4.68 -5.71 24.44
C LEU A 5 3.28 -6.27 24.26
N VAL A 6 3.10 -7.10 23.24
CA VAL A 6 1.86 -7.80 22.95
C VAL A 6 2.11 -9.29 23.17
N GLN A 7 1.31 -9.92 24.04
CA GLN A 7 1.35 -11.37 24.26
C GLN A 7 0.21 -12.03 23.48
N ILE A 8 0.54 -12.99 22.63
CA ILE A 8 -0.40 -13.74 21.79
C ILE A 8 -0.20 -15.23 21.98
N SER A 9 -1.27 -16.00 21.79
CA SER A 9 -1.21 -17.46 21.69
C SER A 9 -1.38 -17.83 20.22
N LEU A 10 -0.41 -18.56 19.68
CA LEU A 10 -0.51 -19.08 18.32
C LEU A 10 -1.03 -20.52 18.36
N PRO A 11 -1.84 -20.93 17.37
CA PRO A 11 -2.00 -22.33 16.99
C PRO A 11 -0.64 -23.01 16.79
N GLU A 12 -0.56 -24.31 17.10
CA GLU A 12 0.69 -25.07 17.09
C GLU A 12 1.35 -25.12 15.70
N ASP A 13 0.54 -25.25 14.65
CA ASP A 13 0.97 -25.20 13.26
C ASP A 13 1.60 -23.85 12.89
N LEU A 14 0.96 -22.73 13.26
CA LEU A 14 1.52 -21.40 13.02
C LEU A 14 2.80 -21.14 13.83
N ALA A 15 2.87 -21.62 15.08
CA ALA A 15 4.08 -21.53 15.87
C ALA A 15 5.24 -22.30 15.19
N ALA A 16 4.97 -23.51 14.69
CA ALA A 16 5.96 -24.30 13.97
C ALA A 16 6.43 -23.62 12.68
N GLU A 17 5.54 -22.96 11.93
CA GLU A 17 5.92 -22.19 10.74
C GLU A 17 6.88 -21.04 11.07
N VAL A 18 6.58 -20.28 12.14
CA VAL A 18 7.43 -19.17 12.60
C VAL A 18 8.81 -19.68 13.03
N SER A 19 8.87 -20.74 13.84
CA SER A 19 10.14 -21.31 14.27
C SER A 19 10.94 -21.86 13.07
N ALA A 20 10.29 -22.52 12.12
CA ALA A 20 10.96 -23.04 10.93
C ALA A 20 11.54 -21.94 10.03
N ALA A 21 10.90 -20.76 9.96
CA ALA A 21 11.44 -19.62 9.22
C ALA A 21 12.75 -19.10 9.83
N VAL A 22 12.85 -19.11 11.16
CA VAL A 22 14.08 -18.76 11.88
C VAL A 22 15.17 -19.82 11.64
N GLU A 23 14.82 -21.11 11.72
CA GLU A 23 15.76 -22.22 11.47
C GLU A 23 16.35 -22.19 10.06
N ARG A 24 15.56 -21.76 9.05
CA ARG A 24 16.02 -21.57 7.67
C ARG A 24 16.86 -20.30 7.47
N GLY A 25 16.95 -19.44 8.49
CA GLY A 25 17.67 -18.16 8.42
C GLY A 25 16.93 -17.08 7.63
N GLU A 26 15.61 -17.23 7.43
CA GLU A 26 14.78 -16.21 6.77
C GLU A 26 14.58 -14.98 7.67
N TYR A 27 14.58 -15.20 9.00
CA TYR A 27 14.48 -14.17 10.03
C TYR A 27 15.49 -14.39 11.14
N ALA A 28 15.90 -13.31 11.81
CA ALA A 28 16.87 -13.38 12.90
C ALA A 28 16.26 -13.91 14.22
N SER A 29 14.93 -13.83 14.36
CA SER A 29 14.19 -14.31 15.54
C SER A 29 12.71 -14.48 15.23
N GLU A 30 11.97 -15.14 16.11
CA GLU A 30 10.51 -15.27 16.01
C GLU A 30 9.80 -13.92 16.10
N THR A 31 10.33 -13.00 16.92
CA THR A 31 9.82 -11.61 16.99
C THR A 31 10.00 -10.89 15.66
N ASP A 32 11.15 -11.07 15.02
CA ASP A 32 11.46 -10.49 13.71
C ASP A 32 10.52 -11.04 12.62
N ALA A 33 10.27 -12.35 12.63
CA ALA A 33 9.31 -12.99 11.73
C ALA A 33 7.87 -12.46 11.92
N LEU A 34 7.42 -12.31 13.18
CA LEU A 34 6.10 -11.77 13.50
C LEU A 34 5.98 -10.29 13.10
N LEU A 35 7.04 -9.50 13.29
CA LEU A 35 7.06 -8.11 12.82
C LEU A 35 6.98 -8.04 11.30
N GLY A 36 7.72 -8.90 10.58
CA GLY A 36 7.62 -9.03 9.12
C GLY A 36 6.19 -9.34 8.65
N ALA A 37 5.50 -10.27 9.31
CA ALA A 37 4.10 -10.60 9.00
C ALA A 37 3.15 -9.40 9.23
N VAL A 38 3.35 -8.61 10.29
CA VAL A 38 2.57 -7.40 10.56
C VAL A 38 2.86 -6.31 9.52
N GLU A 39 4.10 -6.17 9.07
CA GLU A 39 4.48 -5.26 7.99
C GLU A 39 3.82 -5.64 6.67
N GLU A 40 3.81 -6.93 6.32
CA GLU A 40 3.15 -7.43 5.12
C GLU A 40 1.63 -7.19 5.18
N TRP A 41 1.00 -7.51 6.31
CA TRP A 41 -0.42 -7.24 6.56
C TRP A 41 -0.77 -5.75 6.41
N ARG A 42 0.12 -4.86 6.90
CA ARG A 42 -0.03 -3.41 6.73
C ARG A 42 0.13 -2.99 5.27
N ALA A 43 1.09 -3.56 4.54
CA ALA A 43 1.32 -3.26 3.14
C ALA A 43 0.11 -3.66 2.26
N GLN A 44 -0.45 -4.85 2.48
CA GLN A 44 -1.68 -5.30 1.81
C GLN A 44 -2.84 -4.31 2.02
N ARG A 45 -3.00 -3.80 3.25
CA ARG A 45 -4.01 -2.77 3.56
C ARG A 45 -3.72 -1.41 2.97
N GLN A 46 -2.46 -1.05 2.71
CA GLN A 46 -2.14 0.19 2.00
C GLN A 46 -2.51 0.11 0.52
N VAL A 47 -2.41 -1.07 -0.10
CA VAL A 47 -2.91 -1.30 -1.46
C VAL A 47 -4.42 -1.13 -1.52
N ASP A 48 -5.14 -1.55 -0.47
CA ASP A 48 -6.58 -1.30 -0.31
C ASP A 48 -6.92 0.16 0.10
N ALA A 49 -5.92 0.98 0.43
CA ALA A 49 -6.09 2.29 1.05
C ALA A 49 -5.90 3.50 0.11
N ILE A 50 -6.27 3.39 -1.17
CA ILE A 50 -7.14 4.49 -1.62
C ILE A 50 -8.49 4.23 -0.95
N GLY A 51 -8.59 4.64 0.32
CA GLY A 51 -9.78 4.44 1.11
C GLY A 51 -10.99 4.97 0.35
N VAL A 52 -12.16 4.38 0.58
CA VAL A 52 -13.39 4.79 -0.11
C VAL A 52 -13.62 6.30 0.03
N GLU A 53 -13.19 6.89 1.13
CA GLU A 53 -13.20 8.34 1.40
C GLU A 53 -12.29 9.11 0.45
N GLU A 54 -11.08 8.61 0.18
CA GLU A 54 -10.13 9.23 -0.73
C GLU A 54 -10.59 9.10 -2.19
N LEU A 55 -11.16 7.94 -2.57
CA LEU A 55 -11.81 7.79 -3.87
C LEU A 55 -12.98 8.77 -4.03
N ARG A 56 -13.84 8.91 -3.02
CA ARG A 56 -14.94 9.88 -3.03
C ARG A 56 -14.45 11.32 -3.13
N ARG A 57 -13.34 11.65 -2.45
CA ARG A 57 -12.72 12.97 -2.51
C ARG A 57 -12.21 13.27 -3.92
N LEU A 58 -11.44 12.34 -4.52
CA LEU A 58 -10.91 12.48 -5.88
C LEU A 58 -12.01 12.57 -6.94
N VAL A 59 -13.08 11.78 -6.81
CA VAL A 59 -14.25 11.86 -7.70
C VAL A 59 -14.95 13.21 -7.58
N ARG A 60 -15.14 13.72 -6.36
CA ARG A 60 -15.76 15.03 -6.12
C ARG A 60 -14.92 16.15 -6.73
N GLU A 61 -13.60 16.10 -6.54
CA GLU A 61 -12.65 17.04 -7.14
C GLU A 61 -12.75 17.03 -8.66
N GLY A 62 -12.85 15.85 -9.29
CA GLY A 62 -13.07 15.71 -10.73
C GLY A 62 -14.39 16.33 -11.20
N ILE A 63 -15.49 16.11 -10.48
CA ILE A 63 -16.81 16.72 -10.81
C ILE A 63 -16.77 18.25 -10.66
N GLU A 64 -16.16 18.74 -9.59
CA GLU A 64 -16.05 20.17 -9.28
C GLU A 64 -15.07 20.90 -10.22
N SER A 65 -14.14 20.18 -10.87
CA SER A 65 -13.20 20.75 -11.84
C SER A 65 -13.85 21.24 -13.14
N GLY A 66 -15.13 20.91 -13.37
CA GLY A 66 -15.90 21.34 -14.53
C GLY A 66 -15.68 20.47 -15.77
N PRO A 67 -16.14 20.92 -16.95
CA PRO A 67 -16.01 20.16 -18.19
C PRO A 67 -14.54 19.89 -18.56
N GLY A 68 -14.30 18.74 -19.17
CA GLY A 68 -12.97 18.40 -19.71
C GLY A 68 -12.51 19.47 -20.71
N LEU A 69 -11.24 19.86 -20.60
CA LEU A 69 -10.65 20.95 -21.40
C LEU A 69 -10.40 20.57 -22.87
N PHE A 70 -10.44 19.28 -23.20
CA PHE A 70 -10.05 18.76 -24.51
C PHE A 70 -11.20 17.98 -25.14
N GLU A 71 -11.45 18.24 -26.42
CA GLU A 71 -12.53 17.61 -27.17
C GLU A 71 -12.15 16.22 -27.68
N SER A 72 -10.85 15.92 -27.77
CA SER A 72 -10.36 14.62 -28.22
C SER A 72 -9.13 14.13 -27.44
N PHE A 73 -8.91 12.82 -27.50
CA PHE A 73 -7.70 12.20 -26.98
C PHE A 73 -6.43 12.72 -27.65
N GLU A 74 -6.49 13.06 -28.94
CA GLU A 74 -5.33 13.60 -29.66
C GLU A 74 -4.93 14.98 -29.14
N ASP A 75 -5.89 15.82 -28.75
CA ASP A 75 -5.61 17.13 -28.15
C ASP A 75 -4.92 16.97 -26.78
N ILE A 76 -5.39 16.01 -25.97
CA ILE A 76 -4.75 15.67 -24.69
C ILE A 76 -3.31 15.24 -24.90
N ARG A 77 -3.07 14.38 -25.90
CA ARG A 77 -1.74 13.86 -26.22
C ARG A 77 -0.80 14.96 -26.73
N ALA A 78 -1.30 15.85 -27.59
CA ALA A 78 -0.55 16.99 -28.10
C ALA A 78 -0.12 17.92 -26.97
N GLU A 79 -1.04 18.27 -26.07
CA GLU A 79 -0.74 19.11 -24.90
C GLU A 79 0.28 18.44 -23.96
N ALA A 80 0.13 17.14 -23.69
CA ALA A 80 1.06 16.41 -22.82
C ALA A 80 2.50 16.43 -23.39
N ARG A 81 2.65 16.24 -24.70
CA ARG A 81 3.95 16.33 -25.40
C ARG A 81 4.52 17.75 -25.35
N ARG A 82 3.69 18.78 -25.56
CA ARG A 82 4.10 20.18 -25.46
C ARG A 82 4.66 20.49 -24.06
N ARG A 83 3.97 20.06 -22.99
CA ARG A 83 4.45 20.24 -21.61
C ARG A 83 5.74 19.48 -21.32
N PHE A 84 5.89 18.28 -21.88
CA PHE A 84 7.09 17.47 -21.70
C PHE A 84 8.32 18.08 -22.39
N GLN A 85 8.16 18.65 -23.58
CA GLN A 85 9.25 19.30 -24.34
C GLN A 85 9.65 20.67 -23.79
N GLY A 86 8.75 21.33 -23.07
CA GLY A 86 9.01 22.62 -22.40
C GLY A 86 9.67 22.49 -21.02
N ARG A 87 10.14 21.30 -20.65
CA ARG A 87 10.80 20.97 -19.38
C ARG A 87 12.26 20.64 -19.63
#